data_AF-A0A7K3XXY1-F1
#
_entry.id   AF-A0A7K3XXY1-F1
#
_cell.length_a   1.000
_cell.length_b   1.000
_cell.length_c   1.000
_cell.angle_alpha   90.00
_cell.angle_beta   90.00
_cell.angle_gamma   90.00
#
_symmetry.space_group_name_H-M   'P 1'
#
loop_
_entity.id
_entity.type
_entity.pdbx_description
1 polymer ?
#
loop_
_entity_poly.entity_id
_entity_poly.type
_entity_poly.pdbx_seq_one_letter_code
_entity_poly.pdbx_strand_id
1 'polypeptide(L)'
;MTKDEFLAIDAREGAEKLNELLAQGKTQDEAMAEFGLAKADLMKAQIFFVKDKYIARAWGGYTSTKRTGNEAGDTDNGVGNSDPSKGYQGV
;
A
#
# COMPACT_ATOMS: atom_id res chain seq x y z
N MET A 1 13.95 -18.06 2.47
CA MET A 1 13.40 -16.99 1.61
C MET A 1 14.38 -15.84 1.65
N THR A 2 14.79 -15.34 0.50
CA THR A 2 15.63 -14.13 0.39
C THR A 2 14.76 -12.88 0.45
N LYS A 3 15.39 -11.72 0.65
CA LYS A 3 14.70 -10.43 0.66
C LYS A 3 13.89 -10.18 -0.62
N ASP A 4 14.46 -10.48 -1.79
CA ASP A 4 13.77 -10.27 -3.07
C ASP A 4 12.56 -11.20 -3.23
N GLU A 5 12.67 -12.44 -2.76
CA GLU A 5 11.54 -13.38 -2.72
C GLU A 5 10.42 -12.86 -1.78
N PHE A 6 10.77 -12.26 -0.64
CA PHE A 6 9.77 -11.67 0.26
C PHE A 6 9.07 -10.44 -0.33
N LEU A 7 9.80 -9.63 -1.09
CA LEU A 7 9.21 -8.45 -1.74
C LEU A 7 8.35 -8.81 -2.96
N ALA A 8 8.52 -10.02 -3.51
CA ALA A 8 7.76 -10.52 -4.64
C ALA A 8 6.45 -11.23 -4.26
N ILE A 9 6.29 -11.69 -3.01
CA ILE A 9 5.05 -12.30 -2.53
C ILE A 9 3.98 -11.26 -2.20
N ASP A 10 2.74 -11.73 -2.05
CA ASP A 10 1.64 -10.88 -1.63
C ASP A 10 1.90 -10.30 -0.22
N ALA A 11 1.57 -9.03 -0.03
CA ALA A 11 1.76 -8.34 1.24
C ALA A 11 1.10 -9.07 2.42
N ARG A 12 -0.06 -9.70 2.19
CA ARG A 12 -0.78 -10.47 3.21
C ARG A 12 -0.01 -11.72 3.59
N GLU A 13 0.50 -12.45 2.61
CA GLU A 13 1.34 -13.63 2.85
C GLU A 13 2.62 -13.23 3.61
N GLY A 14 3.25 -12.11 3.23
CA GLY A 14 4.42 -11.59 3.93
C GLY A 14 4.12 -11.21 5.39
N ALA A 15 2.98 -10.59 5.65
CA ALA A 15 2.54 -10.25 7.00
C ALA A 15 2.23 -11.51 7.84
N GLU A 16 1.63 -12.54 7.26
CA GLU A 16 1.36 -13.82 7.92
C GLU A 16 2.67 -14.52 8.35
N LYS A 17 3.67 -14.61 7.45
CA LYS A 17 4.99 -15.18 7.78
C LYS A 17 5.71 -14.43 8.91
N LEU A 18 5.65 -13.10 8.90
CA LEU A 18 6.23 -12.30 9.97
C LEU A 18 5.49 -12.50 11.31
N ASN A 19 4.17 -12.65 11.28
CA ASN A 19 3.37 -12.94 12.48
C ASN A 19 3.64 -14.34 13.05
N GLU A 20 3.91 -15.34 12.21
CA GLU A 20 4.31 -16.69 12.68
C GLU A 20 5.60 -16.63 13.50
N LEU A 21 6.57 -15.79 13.09
CA LEU A 21 7.81 -15.58 13.84
C LEU A 21 7.56 -14.88 15.18
N LEU A 22 6.66 -13.89 15.21
CA LEU A 22 6.24 -13.25 16.46
C LEU A 22 5.53 -14.25 17.40
N ALA A 23 4.70 -15.14 16.85
CA ALA A 23 4.02 -16.18 17.62
C ALA A 23 4.98 -17.21 18.22
N GLN A 24 6.16 -17.40 17.60
CA GLN A 24 7.26 -18.21 18.15
C GLN A 24 8.04 -17.49 19.26
N GLY A 25 7.65 -16.26 19.62
CA GLY A 25 8.29 -15.46 20.67
C GLY A 25 9.44 -14.58 20.18
N LYS A 26 9.68 -14.50 18.86
CA LYS A 26 10.70 -13.60 18.31
C LYS A 26 10.23 -12.15 18.41
N THR A 27 11.19 -11.26 18.58
CA THR A 27 10.95 -9.81 18.51
C THR A 27 10.78 -9.34 17.06
N GLN A 28 10.31 -8.10 16.90
CA GLN A 28 10.12 -7.50 15.58
C GLN A 28 11.42 -7.51 14.75
N ASP A 29 12.55 -7.13 15.37
CA ASP A 29 13.84 -7.03 14.70
C ASP A 29 14.38 -8.41 14.31
N GLU A 30 14.19 -9.43 15.16
CA GLU A 30 14.55 -10.81 14.84
C GLU A 30 13.70 -11.36 13.68
N ALA A 31 12.39 -11.10 13.68
CA ALA A 31 11.51 -11.53 12.60
C ALA A 31 11.88 -10.91 11.24
N MET A 32 12.29 -9.64 11.23
CA MET A 32 12.78 -8.98 10.01
C MET A 32 14.17 -9.50 9.59
N ALA A 33 15.06 -9.76 10.55
CA ALA A 33 16.41 -10.25 10.31
C ALA A 33 16.42 -11.64 9.65
N GLU A 34 15.47 -12.51 9.98
CA GLU A 34 15.31 -13.85 9.37
C GLU A 34 15.13 -13.80 7.84
N PHE A 35 14.57 -12.70 7.34
CA PHE A 35 14.33 -12.48 5.91
C PHE A 35 15.27 -11.42 5.31
N GLY A 36 16.24 -10.92 6.10
CA GLY A 36 17.15 -9.84 5.69
C GLY A 36 16.43 -8.53 5.36
N LEU A 37 15.30 -8.25 6.03
CA LEU A 37 14.46 -7.09 5.76
C LEU A 37 14.88 -5.90 6.63
N ALA A 38 14.85 -4.71 6.03
CA ALA A 38 14.85 -3.45 6.77
C ALA A 38 13.42 -2.88 6.84
N LYS A 39 13.18 -1.93 7.76
CA LYS A 39 11.88 -1.22 7.84
C LYS A 39 11.45 -0.57 6.53
N ALA A 40 12.41 -0.11 5.72
CA ALA A 40 12.15 0.44 4.38
C ALA A 40 11.57 -0.60 3.41
N ASP A 41 11.92 -1.87 3.57
CA ASP A 41 11.41 -2.96 2.73
C ASP A 41 9.98 -3.31 3.11
N LEU A 42 9.61 -3.25 4.39
CA LEU A 42 8.23 -3.40 4.82
C LEU A 42 7.30 -2.33 4.23
N MET A 43 7.77 -1.08 4.13
CA MET A 43 7.00 -0.03 3.45
C MET A 43 6.80 -0.34 1.96
N LYS A 44 7.84 -0.83 1.26
CA LYS A 44 7.73 -1.23 -0.15
C LYS A 44 6.75 -2.39 -0.34
N ALA A 45 6.76 -3.35 0.59
CA ALA A 45 5.84 -4.47 0.63
C ALA A 45 4.42 -4.10 1.12
N GLN A 46 4.18 -2.84 1.52
CA GLN A 46 2.92 -2.38 2.12
C GLN A 46 2.50 -3.14 3.39
N ILE A 47 3.48 -3.56 4.19
CA ILE A 47 3.30 -4.27 5.45
C ILE A 47 3.58 -3.32 6.62
N PHE A 48 2.69 -3.30 7.60
CA PHE A 48 2.75 -2.40 8.75
C PHE A 48 2.68 -3.18 10.06
N PHE A 49 3.40 -2.72 11.08
CA PHE A 49 3.32 -3.29 12.42
C PHE A 49 2.38 -2.45 13.30
N VAL A 50 1.26 -3.01 13.74
CA VAL A 50 0.19 -2.32 14.47
C VAL A 50 -0.31 -3.20 15.60
N LYS A 51 -0.29 -2.69 16.84
CA LYS A 51 -0.75 -3.42 18.04
C LYS A 51 -0.16 -4.84 18.11
N ASP A 52 1.17 -4.90 18.05
CA ASP A 52 1.96 -6.12 18.21
C ASP A 52 1.78 -7.20 17.14
N LYS A 53 1.28 -6.82 15.95
CA LYS A 53 1.17 -7.70 14.79
C LYS A 53 1.43 -6.99 13.49
N TYR A 54 1.92 -7.74 12.51
CA TYR A 54 2.01 -7.29 11.13
C TYR A 54 0.65 -7.38 10.44
N ILE A 55 0.32 -6.33 9.69
CA ILE A 55 -0.86 -6.26 8.84
C ILE A 55 -0.43 -5.80 7.46
N ALA A 56 -0.95 -6.44 6.43
CA ALA A 56 -0.90 -5.90 5.08
C ALA A 56 -1.94 -4.80 4.95
N ARG A 57 -1.53 -3.62 4.48
CA ARG A 57 -2.46 -2.56 4.14
C ARG A 57 -2.36 -2.33 2.66
N ALA A 58 -3.34 -2.83 1.91
CA ALA A 58 -3.61 -2.28 0.60
C ALA A 58 -3.93 -0.79 0.82
N TRP A 59 -3.07 0.11 0.37
CA TRP A 59 -3.54 1.46 0.08
C TRP A 59 -4.56 1.28 -1.05
N GLY A 60 -5.84 1.15 -0.67
CA GLY A 60 -6.96 1.17 -1.61
C GLY A 60 -6.73 2.34 -2.56
N GLY A 61 -6.61 2.03 -3.84
CA GLY A 61 -5.96 2.89 -4.82
C GLY A 61 -6.48 4.32 -4.82
N TYR A 62 -5.59 5.27 -4.53
CA TYR A 62 -5.65 6.59 -5.18
C TYR A 62 -5.09 6.55 -6.61
N THR A 63 -4.70 5.38 -7.10
CA THR A 63 -4.62 5.07 -8.53
C THR A 63 -5.92 4.38 -8.96
N SER A 64 -7.02 5.12 -8.89
CA SER A 64 -8.17 4.84 -9.72
C SER A 64 -8.27 6.02 -10.68
N THR A 65 -7.93 5.79 -11.95
CA THR A 65 -8.31 6.69 -13.06
C THR A 65 -9.79 6.55 -13.41
N LYS A 66 -10.57 5.74 -12.68
CA LYS A 66 -12.02 5.79 -12.79
C LYS A 66 -12.54 6.98 -11.99
N ARG A 67 -13.08 7.97 -12.71
CA ARG A 67 -13.96 9.01 -12.16
C ARG A 67 -15.00 8.31 -11.28
N THR A 68 -15.13 8.74 -10.04
CA THR A 68 -15.97 8.11 -9.02
C THR A 68 -17.47 8.29 -9.27
N GLY A 69 -17.85 8.95 -10.37
CA GLY A 69 -19.24 9.21 -10.73
C GLY A 69 -19.97 10.20 -9.82
N ASN A 70 -19.29 10.75 -8.80
CA ASN A 70 -19.86 11.72 -7.87
C ASN A 70 -19.81 13.18 -8.40
N GLU A 71 -19.53 13.36 -9.69
CA GLU A 71 -19.46 14.66 -10.37
C GLU A 71 -20.85 15.15 -10.79
N ALA A 72 -21.89 14.33 -10.62
CA ALA A 72 -23.28 14.72 -10.85
C ALA A 72 -23.77 15.64 -9.71
N GLY A 73 -23.32 16.90 -9.73
CA GLY A 73 -23.69 17.92 -8.77
C GLY A 73 -22.57 18.87 -8.35
N ASP A 74 -21.35 18.72 -8.89
CA ASP A 74 -20.26 19.66 -8.65
C ASP A 74 -20.44 20.91 -9.51
N THR A 75 -21.43 21.73 -9.14
CA THR A 75 -21.60 23.06 -9.69
C THR A 75 -20.45 23.95 -9.22
N ASP A 76 -19.60 24.27 -10.18
CA ASP A 76 -18.84 25.52 -10.35
C ASP A 76 -17.38 25.64 -9.88
N ASN A 77 -16.70 24.64 -9.30
CA ASN A 77 -15.24 24.74 -9.08
C ASN A 77 -14.47 23.41 -9.00
N GLY A 78 -14.97 22.38 -9.66
CA GLY A 78 -14.30 21.10 -9.80
C GLY A 78 -14.14 20.69 -11.25
N VAL A 79 -13.13 19.86 -11.52
CA VAL A 79 -12.59 19.35 -12.79
C VAL A 79 -13.59 18.73 -13.80
N GLY A 80 -14.90 18.88 -13.59
CA GLY A 80 -15.99 18.33 -14.38
C GLY A 80 -16.07 18.81 -15.83
N ASN A 81 -15.40 19.91 -16.21
CA ASN A 81 -15.47 20.47 -17.58
C ASN A 81 -14.16 20.39 -18.38
N SER A 82 -13.18 19.61 -17.91
CA SER A 82 -11.96 19.36 -18.68
C SER A 82 -12.25 18.32 -19.78
N ASP A 83 -12.81 18.77 -20.89
CA ASP A 83 -12.83 18.00 -22.14
C ASP A 83 -11.39 17.94 -22.68
N PRO A 84 -10.71 16.78 -22.66
CA PRO A 84 -9.32 16.68 -23.09
C PRO A 84 -9.14 16.90 -24.60
N SER A 85 -10.22 16.94 -25.39
CA SER A 85 -10.19 17.30 -26.81
C SER A 85 -10.21 18.81 -27.06
N LYS A 86 -10.57 19.60 -26.05
CA LYS A 86 -10.50 21.06 -26.03
C LYS A 86 -9.36 21.45 -25.11
N GLY A 87 -8.15 21.59 -25.67
CA GLY A 87 -6.95 21.93 -24.91
C GLY A 87 -7.19 23.06 -23.90
N TYR A 88 -6.49 22.98 -22.75
CA TYR A 88 -6.60 23.89 -21.62
C TYR A 88 -6.84 25.34 -22.03
N GLN A 89 -8.06 25.86 -21.80
CA GLN A 89 -8.28 27.30 -21.75
C GLN A 89 -7.97 27.75 -20.32
N GLY A 90 -6.73 28.22 -20.13
CA GLY A 90 -6.31 28.90 -18.93
C GLY A 90 -7.16 30.15 -18.67
N VAL A 91 -7.32 30.46 -17.39
CA VAL A 91 -7.94 31.69 -16.87
C VAL A 91 -7.14 32.91 -17.34
#